data_AF-A0A915DFS7-F1
#
_entry.id   AF-A0A915DFS7-F1
#
_cell.length_a   1.000
_cell.length_b   1.000
_cell.length_c   1.000
_cell.angle_alpha   90.00
_cell.angle_beta   90.00
_cell.angle_gamma   90.00
#
_symmetry.space_group_name_H-M   'P 1'
#
loop_
_entity.id
_entity.type
_entity.pdbx_description
1 polymer ?
#
loop_
_entity_poly.entity_id
_entity_poly.type
_entity_poly.pdbx_seq_one_letter_code
_entity_poly.pdbx_strand_id
1 'polypeptide(L)'
;MNLGALDHLLKLKRYRELVSTMMSTELPCKNSEMVVSVFQQLRIRQKLHLALSGHSEEELLPLIDFLRLNLFQSAYFDVLYEVVNIFFTVYAEESVSVKVLQSFEALQDEIANEIQLQKQMCKALGVLSTCRSK
;
A
#
# COMPACT_ATOMS: atom_id res chain seq x y z
N MET A 1 -13.90 -2.18 17.40
CA MET A 1 -14.06 -2.17 15.94
C MET A 1 -14.78 -3.44 15.53
N ASN A 2 -15.92 -3.36 14.84
CA ASN A 2 -16.66 -4.55 14.39
C ASN A 2 -16.30 -4.81 12.92
N LEU A 3 -15.36 -5.72 12.70
CA LEU A 3 -14.88 -6.11 11.37
C LEU A 3 -15.83 -7.10 10.66
N GLY A 4 -16.96 -7.48 11.27
CA GLY A 4 -18.05 -8.27 10.69
C GLY A 4 -17.63 -9.28 9.62
N ALA A 5 -17.88 -8.93 8.35
CA ALA A 5 -17.58 -9.77 7.18
C ALA A 5 -16.07 -9.95 6.91
N LEU A 6 -15.26 -8.89 7.10
CA LEU A 6 -13.80 -8.95 6.92
C LEU A 6 -13.13 -9.82 7.98
N ASP A 7 -13.60 -9.73 9.22
CA ASP A 7 -13.14 -10.59 10.32
C ASP A 7 -13.47 -12.06 10.06
N HIS A 8 -14.65 -12.31 9.50
CA HIS A 8 -15.05 -13.66 9.11
C HIS A 8 -14.13 -14.23 8.02
N LEU A 9 -13.82 -13.46 6.97
CA LEU A 9 -12.88 -13.88 5.92
C LEU A 9 -11.46 -14.09 6.46
N LEU A 10 -11.01 -13.26 7.40
CA LEU A 10 -9.75 -13.44 8.11
C LEU A 10 -9.69 -14.75 8.91
N LYS A 11 -10.81 -15.15 9.54
CA LYS A 11 -10.91 -16.42 10.28
C LYS A 11 -10.95 -17.64 9.36
N LEU A 12 -11.62 -17.52 8.22
CA LEU A 12 -11.69 -18.57 7.21
C LEU A 12 -10.41 -18.71 6.37
N LYS A 13 -9.38 -17.89 6.62
CA LYS A 13 -8.11 -17.88 5.88
C LYS A 13 -8.29 -17.59 4.38
N ARG A 14 -9.38 -16.92 3.99
CA ARG A 14 -9.68 -16.53 2.60
C ARG A 14 -9.05 -15.17 2.30
N TYR A 15 -7.72 -15.12 2.31
CA TYR A 15 -6.97 -13.86 2.30
C TYR A 15 -7.07 -13.08 0.99
N ARG A 16 -7.09 -13.76 -0.16
CA ARG A 16 -7.29 -13.13 -1.47
C ARG A 16 -8.69 -12.51 -1.59
N GLU A 17 -9.71 -13.28 -1.22
CA GLU A 17 -11.10 -12.81 -1.23
C GLU A 17 -11.35 -11.65 -0.28
N LEU A 18 -10.63 -11.62 0.85
CA LEU A 18 -10.64 -10.50 1.77
C LEU A 18 -10.16 -9.21 1.09
N VAL A 19 -9.02 -9.24 0.39
CA VAL A 19 -8.49 -8.05 -0.32
C VAL A 19 -9.41 -7.65 -1.46
N SER A 20 -9.89 -8.61 -2.24
CA SER A 20 -10.86 -8.39 -3.32
C SER A 20 -12.12 -7.70 -2.81
N THR A 21 -12.79 -8.29 -1.80
CA THR A 21 -14.01 -7.73 -1.19
C THR A 21 -13.76 -6.33 -0.62
N MET A 22 -12.61 -6.12 0.01
CA MET A 22 -12.25 -4.83 0.58
C MET A 22 -12.10 -3.76 -0.51
N MET A 23 -11.44 -4.08 -1.62
CA MET A 23 -11.17 -3.15 -2.72
C MET A 23 -12.37 -2.91 -3.64
N SER A 24 -13.30 -3.86 -3.73
CA SER A 24 -14.54 -3.71 -4.52
C SER A 24 -15.65 -2.92 -3.80
N THR A 25 -15.43 -2.47 -2.56
CA THR A 25 -16.40 -1.68 -1.79
C THR A 25 -15.98 -0.22 -1.68
N GLU A 26 -16.84 0.63 -1.14
CA GLU A 26 -16.50 2.04 -0.83
C GLU A 26 -15.60 2.18 0.43
N LEU A 27 -15.19 1.07 1.03
CA LEU A 27 -14.40 1.07 2.26
C LEU A 27 -13.06 1.80 2.15
N PRO A 28 -12.26 1.65 1.07
CA PRO A 28 -10.99 2.37 0.92
C PRO A 28 -11.13 3.89 1.01
N CYS A 29 -12.26 4.42 0.51
CA CYS A 29 -12.57 5.85 0.54
C CYS A 29 -13.17 6.29 1.89
N LYS A 30 -13.99 5.45 2.52
CA LYS A 30 -14.72 5.80 3.75
C LYS A 30 -13.93 5.56 5.04
N ASN A 31 -13.07 4.56 5.05
CA ASN A 31 -12.36 4.14 6.25
C ASN A 31 -11.00 3.50 5.90
N SER A 32 -10.05 4.34 5.50
CA SER A 32 -8.68 3.92 5.18
C SER A 32 -7.98 3.27 6.38
N GLU A 33 -8.27 3.72 7.61
CA GLU A 33 -7.75 3.12 8.85
C GLU A 33 -8.13 1.64 8.97
N MET A 34 -9.37 1.28 8.62
CA MET A 34 -9.83 -0.11 8.63
C MET A 34 -9.11 -0.94 7.56
N VAL A 35 -8.92 -0.40 6.36
CA VAL A 35 -8.17 -1.08 5.29
C VAL A 35 -6.72 -1.33 5.71
N VAL A 36 -6.05 -0.32 6.28
CA VAL A 36 -4.69 -0.46 6.80
C VAL A 36 -4.63 -1.47 7.94
N SER A 37 -5.64 -1.49 8.82
CA SER A 37 -5.74 -2.47 9.90
C SER A 37 -5.86 -3.91 9.36
N VAL A 38 -6.59 -4.12 8.27
CA VAL A 38 -6.66 -5.43 7.61
C VAL A 38 -5.30 -5.83 7.05
N PHE A 39 -4.60 -4.93 6.36
CA PHE A 39 -3.23 -5.20 5.89
C PHE A 39 -2.27 -5.47 7.04
N GLN A 40 -2.41 -4.77 8.16
CA GLN A 40 -1.63 -5.03 9.37
C GLN A 40 -1.86 -6.44 9.90
N GLN A 41 -3.11 -6.92 9.91
CA GLN A 41 -3.42 -8.29 10.32
C GLN A 41 -2.84 -9.33 9.35
N LEU A 42 -2.87 -9.06 8.04
CA LEU A 42 -2.23 -9.92 7.04
C LEU A 42 -0.71 -9.95 7.19
N ARG A 43 -0.10 -8.81 7.50
CA ARG A 43 1.33 -8.67 7.80
C ARG A 43 1.74 -9.52 8.99
N ILE A 44 1.08 -9.34 10.13
CA ILE A 44 1.36 -10.08 11.37
C ILE A 44 1.26 -11.60 11.14
N ARG A 45 0.34 -12.03 10.27
CA ARG A 45 0.14 -13.46 9.94
C ARG A 45 1.08 -13.97 8.84
N GLN A 46 1.92 -13.11 8.26
CA GLN A 46 2.78 -13.40 7.12
C GLN A 46 2.00 -13.95 5.92
N LYS A 47 0.85 -13.33 5.62
CA LYS A 47 -0.06 -13.74 4.54
C LYS A 47 -0.23 -12.70 3.45
N LEU A 48 0.53 -11.60 3.48
CA LEU A 48 0.47 -10.56 2.45
C LEU A 48 0.72 -11.11 1.04
N HIS A 49 1.73 -11.96 0.84
CA HIS A 49 2.00 -12.55 -0.48
C HIS A 49 0.81 -13.36 -1.02
N LEU A 50 0.20 -14.19 -0.18
CA LEU A 50 -0.99 -14.97 -0.56
C LEU A 50 -2.24 -14.11 -0.73
N ALA A 51 -2.32 -13.01 0.01
CA ALA A 51 -3.46 -12.10 -0.04
C ALA A 51 -3.43 -11.21 -1.29
N LEU A 52 -2.24 -10.85 -1.78
CA LEU A 52 -2.04 -9.94 -2.90
C LEU A 52 -1.88 -10.65 -4.26
N SER A 53 -1.68 -11.97 -4.28
CA SER A 53 -1.51 -12.74 -5.51
C SER A 53 -2.83 -13.10 -6.19
N GLY A 54 -2.84 -13.12 -7.53
CA GLY A 54 -3.95 -13.66 -8.31
C GLY A 54 -5.21 -12.79 -8.30
N HIS A 55 -5.04 -11.47 -8.18
CA HIS A 55 -6.09 -10.49 -8.39
C HIS A 55 -6.27 -10.15 -9.88
N SER A 56 -7.50 -9.84 -10.25
CA SER A 56 -7.82 -9.36 -11.61
C SER A 56 -7.45 -7.88 -11.77
N GLU A 57 -7.35 -7.41 -13.01
CA GLU A 57 -7.12 -5.99 -13.30
C GLU A 57 -8.11 -5.04 -12.59
N GLU A 58 -9.39 -5.42 -12.53
CA GLU A 58 -10.45 -4.64 -11.89
C GLU A 58 -10.25 -4.50 -10.37
N GLU A 59 -9.52 -5.42 -9.75
CA GLU A 59 -9.19 -5.42 -8.32
C GLU A 59 -7.84 -4.74 -8.07
N LEU A 60 -6.90 -4.84 -9.01
CA LEU A 60 -5.58 -4.25 -8.92
C LEU A 60 -5.59 -2.73 -9.01
N LEU A 61 -6.41 -2.15 -9.90
CA LEU A 61 -6.46 -0.70 -10.07
C LEU A 61 -6.91 0.03 -8.81
N PRO A 62 -8.04 -0.34 -8.15
CA PRO A 62 -8.43 0.29 -6.87
C PRO A 62 -7.39 0.10 -5.76
N LEU A 63 -6.69 -1.04 -5.75
CA LEU A 63 -5.61 -1.28 -4.80
C LEU A 63 -4.43 -0.33 -5.03
N ILE A 64 -3.98 -0.18 -6.27
CA ILE A 64 -2.90 0.74 -6.62
C ILE A 64 -3.30 2.17 -6.29
N ASP A 65 -4.51 2.59 -6.63
CA ASP A 65 -5.01 3.92 -6.32
C ASP A 65 -5.07 4.17 -4.80
N PHE A 66 -5.53 3.17 -4.03
CA PHE A 66 -5.51 3.25 -2.57
C PHE A 66 -4.10 3.44 -2.03
N LEU A 67 -3.12 2.67 -2.54
CA LEU A 67 -1.72 2.77 -2.13
C LEU A 67 -1.16 4.15 -2.45
N ARG A 68 -1.35 4.66 -3.67
CA ARG A 68 -0.89 6.01 -4.07
C ARG A 68 -1.44 7.11 -3.16
N LEU A 69 -2.72 7.04 -2.81
CA LEU A 69 -3.38 8.04 -1.96
C LEU A 69 -2.97 8.00 -0.48
N ASN A 70 -2.55 6.84 0.02
CA ASN A 70 -2.37 6.64 1.46
C ASN A 70 -0.95 6.28 1.90
N LEU A 71 -0.06 5.87 0.97
CA LEU A 71 1.27 5.35 1.29
C LEU A 71 2.06 6.33 2.16
N PHE A 72 2.14 7.60 1.76
CA PHE A 72 2.99 8.60 2.44
C PHE A 72 2.38 9.20 3.71
N GLN A 73 1.22 8.70 4.15
CA GLN A 73 0.68 9.08 5.46
C GLN A 73 1.52 8.39 6.55
N SER A 74 2.16 9.18 7.42
CA SER A 74 3.12 8.64 8.40
C SER A 74 2.54 7.56 9.32
N ALA A 75 1.23 7.62 9.62
CA ALA A 75 0.55 6.60 10.43
C ALA A 75 0.38 5.25 9.71
N TYR A 76 0.40 5.25 8.38
CA TYR A 76 0.14 4.08 7.54
C TYR A 76 1.40 3.56 6.84
N PHE A 77 2.41 4.41 6.67
CA PHE A 77 3.59 4.16 5.85
C PHE A 77 4.27 2.83 6.19
N ASP A 78 4.49 2.52 7.46
CA ASP A 78 5.14 1.27 7.87
C ASP A 78 4.42 0.02 7.35
N VAL A 79 3.08 0.02 7.37
CA VAL A 79 2.26 -1.09 6.88
C VAL A 79 2.20 -1.09 5.35
N LEU A 80 1.88 0.07 4.77
CA LEU A 80 1.63 0.18 3.33
C LEU A 80 2.91 0.04 2.51
N TYR A 81 4.07 0.44 3.05
CA TYR A 81 5.36 0.22 2.40
C TYR A 81 5.66 -1.27 2.24
N GLU A 82 5.38 -2.09 3.26
CA GLU A 82 5.54 -3.54 3.16
C GLU A 82 4.54 -4.17 2.18
N VAL A 83 3.29 -3.68 2.17
CA VAL A 83 2.30 -4.09 1.16
C VAL A 83 2.81 -3.80 -0.24
N VAL A 84 3.31 -2.59 -0.50
CA VAL A 84 3.86 -2.17 -1.79
C VAL A 84 5.04 -3.04 -2.21
N ASN A 85 5.98 -3.31 -1.31
CA ASN A 85 7.14 -4.15 -1.62
C ASN A 85 6.73 -5.56 -2.03
N ILE A 86 5.82 -6.18 -1.28
CA ILE A 86 5.32 -7.52 -1.60
C ILE A 86 4.51 -7.49 -2.89
N PHE A 87 3.71 -6.44 -3.09
CA PHE A 87 2.93 -6.25 -4.29
C PHE A 87 3.81 -6.17 -5.55
N PHE A 88 4.88 -5.37 -5.52
CA PHE A 88 5.86 -5.36 -6.62
C PHE A 88 6.54 -6.71 -6.80
N THR A 89 6.84 -7.43 -5.71
CA THR A 89 7.45 -8.76 -5.80
C THR A 89 6.54 -9.77 -6.49
N VAL A 90 5.25 -9.77 -6.16
CA VAL A 90 4.25 -10.67 -6.75
C VAL A 90 4.07 -10.39 -8.23
N TYR A 91 3.99 -9.12 -8.63
CA TYR A 91 3.68 -8.72 -10.00
C TYR A 91 4.90 -8.43 -10.87
N ALA A 92 6.12 -8.65 -10.37
CA ALA A 92 7.35 -8.44 -11.14
C ALA A 92 7.46 -9.36 -12.37
N GLU A 93 6.94 -10.59 -12.27
CA GLU A 93 7.01 -11.61 -13.32
C GLU A 93 5.65 -11.96 -13.93
N GLU A 94 4.55 -11.38 -13.42
CA GLU A 94 3.20 -11.63 -13.92
C GLU A 94 2.88 -10.75 -15.13
N SER A 95 2.25 -11.34 -16.16
CA SER A 95 1.75 -10.57 -17.31
C SER A 95 0.49 -9.78 -16.90
N VAL A 96 0.66 -8.49 -16.63
CA VAL A 96 -0.44 -7.56 -16.34
C VAL A 96 -0.84 -6.75 -17.57
N SER A 97 -2.02 -6.12 -17.53
CA SER A 97 -2.46 -5.23 -18.62
C SER A 97 -1.59 -3.97 -18.69
N VAL A 98 -1.56 -3.33 -19.86
CA VAL A 98 -0.84 -2.05 -20.07
C VAL A 98 -1.34 -0.97 -19.09
N LYS A 99 -2.64 -0.96 -18.79
CA LYS A 99 -3.25 0.00 -17.88
C LYS A 99 -2.75 -0.18 -16.45
N VAL A 100 -2.71 -1.44 -15.98
CA VAL A 100 -2.17 -1.77 -14.67
C VAL A 100 -0.69 -1.42 -14.59
N LEU A 101 0.08 -1.73 -15.63
CA LEU A 101 1.51 -1.39 -15.72
C LEU A 101 1.76 0.12 -15.63
N GLN A 102 0.97 0.95 -16.32
CA GLN A 102 1.05 2.41 -16.20
C GLN A 102 0.75 2.91 -14.79
N SER A 103 -0.26 2.33 -14.11
CA SER A 103 -0.56 2.66 -12.72
C SER A 103 0.57 2.22 -11.77
N PHE A 104 1.23 1.10 -12.05
CA PHE A 104 2.42 0.65 -11.31
C PHE A 104 3.60 1.60 -11.47
N GLU A 105 3.92 1.99 -12.70
CA GLU A 105 4.99 2.95 -13.00
C GLU A 105 4.72 4.29 -12.30
N ALA A 106 3.48 4.78 -12.33
CA ALA A 106 3.09 6.00 -11.62
C ALA A 106 3.31 5.91 -10.11
N LEU A 107 3.00 4.76 -9.49
CA LEU A 107 3.28 4.54 -8.06
C LEU A 107 4.79 4.50 -7.78
N GLN A 108 5.59 3.89 -8.65
CA GLN A 108 7.06 3.88 -8.52
C GLN A 108 7.65 5.29 -8.62
N ASP A 109 7.18 6.09 -9.58
CA ASP A 109 7.59 7.47 -9.76
C ASP A 109 7.24 8.32 -8.54
N GLU A 110 6.04 8.16 -7.96
CA GLU A 110 5.64 8.84 -6.73
C GLU A 110 6.57 8.49 -5.55
N ILE A 111 6.92 7.21 -5.39
CA ILE A 111 7.88 6.77 -4.36
C ILE A 111 9.26 7.39 -4.59
N ALA A 112 9.74 7.39 -5.83
CA ALA A 112 11.04 7.98 -6.18
C ALA A 112 11.07 9.50 -5.90
N ASN A 113 9.99 10.19 -6.23
CA ASN A 113 9.82 11.63 -5.98
C ASN A 113 9.80 11.95 -4.49
N GLU A 114 9.08 11.16 -3.68
CA GLU A 114 9.05 11.35 -2.23
C GLU A 114 10.45 11.13 -1.61
N ILE A 115 11.16 10.09 -2.02
CA ILE A 115 12.54 9.85 -1.56
C ILE A 115 13.45 11.04 -1.90
N GLN A 116 13.29 11.62 -3.10
CA GLN A 116 14.05 12.79 -3.51
C GLN A 116 13.70 14.03 -2.69
N LEU A 117 12.42 14.26 -2.41
CA LEU A 117 11.94 15.35 -1.56
C LEU A 117 12.53 15.23 -0.14
N GLN A 118 12.46 14.05 0.46
CA GLN A 118 13.02 13.78 1.79
C GLN A 118 14.53 14.05 1.84
N LYS A 119 15.29 13.63 0.81
CA LYS A 119 16.73 13.94 0.69
C LYS A 119 16.99 15.45 0.65
N GLN A 120 16.18 16.21 -0.08
CA GLN A 120 16.31 17.67 -0.16
C GLN A 120 16.00 18.34 1.18
N MET A 121 14.96 17.89 1.89
CA MET A 121 14.61 18.37 3.22
C MET A 121 15.74 18.12 4.23
N CYS A 122 16.32 16.92 4.25
CA CYS A 122 17.46 16.61 5.11
C CYS A 122 18.67 17.53 4.85
N LYS A 123 18.97 17.81 3.57
CA LYS A 123 20.06 18.75 3.21
C LYS A 123 19.78 20.16 3.72
N ALA A 124 18.56 20.66 3.55
CA ALA A 124 18.18 21.99 4.02
C ALA A 124 18.31 22.10 5.55
N LEU A 125 17.86 21.09 6.30
CA LEU A 125 18.02 21.01 7.76
C LEU A 125 19.48 21.01 8.19
N GLY A 126 20.35 20.29 7.46
CA GLY A 126 21.79 20.29 7.71
C GLY A 126 22.44 21.66 7.52
N VAL A 127 22.06 22.39 6.47
CA VAL A 127 22.53 23.77 6.22
C VAL A 127 22.08 24.70 7.34
N LEU A 128 20.79 24.67 7.71
CA LEU A 128 20.25 25.49 8.80
C LEU A 128 20.96 25.22 10.14
N SER A 129 21.23 23.96 10.46
CA SER A 129 21.94 23.58 11.69
C SER A 129 23.39 24.09 11.70
N THR A 130 24.05 24.07 10.55
CA THR A 130 25.42 24.60 10.39
C THR A 130 25.46 26.13 10.51
N CYS A 131 24.46 26.82 9.96
CA CYS A 131 24.35 28.28 10.06
C CYS A 131 24.06 28.78 11.49
N ARG A 132 23.38 27.97 12.32
CA ARG A 132 23.03 28.33 13.71
C ARG A 132 24.17 28.11 14.72
N SER A 133 25.25 27.46 14.29
CA SER A 133 26.40 27.10 15.13
C SER A 133 27.59 28.09 14.99
N LYS A 134 27.33 29.29 14.46
CA LYS A 134 28.27 30.42 14.37
C LYS A 134 27.68 31.62 15.08
#